data_AF-A0A1F6D1Q1-F1
#
_entry.id   AF-A0A1F6D1Q1-F1
#
_cell.length_a   1.000
_cell.length_b   1.000
_cell.length_c   1.000
_cell.angle_alpha   90.00
_cell.angle_beta   90.00
_cell.angle_gamma   90.00
#
_symmetry.space_group_name_H-M   'P 1'
#
loop_
_entity.id
_entity.type
_entity.pdbx_description
1 polymer ?
#
loop_
_entity_poly.entity_id
_entity_poly.type
_entity_poly.pdbx_seq_one_letter_code
_entity_poly.pdbx_strand_id
1 'polypeptide(L)' 'MVGANLIDLDHLLSRPIYDPKRNSFKAHILHRHWKIILALSVVMLFVRPVMFLGIGIMLHYLLDYLYNKRENI' A
#
# COMPACT_ATOMS: atom_id res chain seq x y z
N MET A 1 -13.17 -5.14 6.24
CA MET A 1 -12.71 -6.19 5.29
C MET A 1 -12.69 -5.67 3.85
N VAL A 2 -13.74 -5.04 3.32
CA VAL A 2 -13.74 -4.51 1.93
C VAL A 2 -12.74 -3.35 1.71
N GLY A 3 -12.55 -2.46 2.68
CA GLY A 3 -11.66 -1.30 2.53
C GLY A 3 -10.17 -1.64 2.37
N ALA A 4 -9.70 -2.77 2.91
CA ALA A 4 -8.31 -3.22 2.73
C ALA A 4 -8.09 -3.75 1.31
N ASN A 5 -9.04 -4.53 0.79
CA ASN A 5 -9.00 -5.00 -0.61
C ASN A 5 -9.13 -3.85 -1.62
N LEU A 6 -9.74 -2.72 -1.24
CA LEU A 6 -9.84 -1.55 -2.12
C LEU A 6 -8.49 -0.90 -2.38
N ILE A 7 -7.58 -0.96 -1.40
CA ILE A 7 -6.24 -0.38 -1.50
C ILE A 7 -5.41 -1.21 -2.48
N ASP A 8 -5.58 -2.53 -2.48
CA ASP A 8 -4.90 -3.45 -3.39
C ASP A 8 -5.27 -3.28 -4.87
N LEU A 9 -6.29 -2.46 -5.22
CA LEU A 9 -6.56 -2.10 -6.62
C LEU A 9 -5.41 -1.34 -7.26
N ASP A 10 -4.51 -0.73 -6.49
CA ASP A 10 -3.32 -0.07 -7.02
C ASP A 10 -2.33 -1.06 -7.69
N HIS A 11 -2.45 -2.36 -7.39
CA HIS A 11 -1.74 -3.42 -8.10
C HIS A 11 -2.23 -3.61 -9.55
N LEU A 12 -3.52 -3.42 -9.83
CA LEU A 12 -4.07 -3.52 -11.20
C LEU A 12 -3.52 -2.43 -12.14
N LEU A 13 -3.02 -1.34 -11.57
CA LEU A 13 -2.43 -0.22 -12.31
C LEU A 13 -0.92 -0.38 -12.54
N SER A 14 -0.31 -1.47 -12.04
CA SER A 14 1.10 -1.77 -12.28
C SER A 14 1.33 -2.26 -13.72
N ARG A 15 2.50 -1.95 -14.29
CA ARG A 15 2.94 -2.48 -15.58
C ARG A 15 4.29 -3.19 -15.39
N PRO A 16 4.39 -4.51 -15.64
CA PRO A 16 3.36 -5.43 -16.14
C PRO A 16 2.38 -5.93 -15.05
N ILE A 17 1.14 -6.21 -15.45
CA ILE A 17 0.02 -6.60 -14.55
C ILE A 17 0.20 -8.01 -13.95
N TYR A 18 0.91 -8.91 -14.63
CA TYR A 18 1.13 -10.31 -14.24
C TYR A 18 2.62 -10.64 -14.07
N ASP A 19 3.27 -10.04 -13.06
CA ASP A 19 4.65 -10.40 -12.67
C ASP A 19 4.67 -11.05 -11.27
N PRO A 20 5.25 -12.25 -11.09
CA PRO A 20 5.44 -12.82 -9.76
C PRO A 20 6.34 -11.99 -8.83
N LYS A 21 7.15 -11.07 -9.38
CA LYS A 21 8.00 -10.11 -8.64
C LYS A 21 7.38 -8.70 -8.57
N ARG A 22 6.07 -8.55 -8.82
CA ARG A 22 5.35 -7.26 -8.90
C ARG A 22 5.39 -6.39 -7.64
N ASN A 23 5.65 -6.94 -6.46
CA ASN A 23 5.64 -6.20 -5.18
C ASN A 23 6.90 -5.34 -4.96
N SER A 24 7.63 -4.99 -6.02
CA SER A 24 8.73 -4.05 -5.89
C SER A 24 8.17 -2.67 -5.52
N PHE A 25 8.67 -2.12 -4.42
CA PHE A 25 8.26 -0.87 -3.75
C PHE A 25 8.28 0.42 -4.63
N LYS A 26 8.46 0.32 -5.95
CA LYS A 26 8.40 1.43 -6.91
C LYS A 26 7.42 1.20 -8.06
N ALA A 27 6.77 0.04 -8.15
CA ALA A 27 5.90 -0.33 -9.28
C ALA A 27 4.49 0.30 -9.21
N HIS A 28 4.09 0.86 -8.07
CA HIS A 28 2.73 1.37 -7.84
C HIS A 28 2.67 2.89 -7.66
N ILE A 29 1.52 3.47 -8.03
CA ILE A 29 1.26 4.91 -7.89
C ILE A 29 1.31 5.33 -6.41
N LEU A 30 0.77 4.51 -5.50
CA LEU A 30 0.85 4.74 -4.05
C LEU A 30 2.30 4.72 -3.55
N HIS A 31 3.13 3.86 -4.10
CA HIS A 31 4.50 3.67 -3.68
C HIS A 31 5.45 4.79 -4.17
N ARG A 32 5.14 5.44 -5.30
CA ARG A 32 5.92 6.57 -5.83
C ARG A 32 6.04 7.73 -4.85
N HIS A 33 5.02 7.94 -4.00
CA HIS A 33 5.00 8.98 -2.97
C HIS A 33 4.74 8.40 -1.57
N TRP A 34 5.28 7.21 -1.30
CA TRP A 34 4.99 6.46 -0.07
C TRP A 34 5.16 7.27 1.22
N LYS A 35 6.17 8.15 1.30
CA LYS A 35 6.42 8.99 2.48
C LYS A 35 5.26 9.95 2.76
N ILE A 36 4.70 10.54 1.71
CA ILE A 36 3.59 11.50 1.80
C ILE A 36 2.30 10.76 2.17
N ILE A 37 2.06 9.60 1.56
CA ILE A 37 0.86 8.79 1.81
C ILE A 37 0.89 8.17 3.21
N LEU A 38 2.06 7.74 3.69
CA LEU A 38 2.23 7.27 5.06
C LEU A 38 1.96 8.38 6.07
N ALA A 39 2.50 9.59 5.85
CA ALA A 39 2.21 10.73 6.72
C ALA A 39 0.71 11.06 6.75
N LEU A 40 0.05 11.05 5.59
CA LEU A 40 -1.40 11.24 5.49
C LEU A 40 -2.17 10.13 6.21
N SER A 41 -1.75 8.87 6.11
CA SER A 41 -2.42 7.75 6.80
C SER A 41 -2.37 7.89 8.33
N VAL A 42 -1.27 8.45 8.88
CA VAL A 42 -1.16 8.74 10.32
C VAL A 42 -2.13 9.85 10.72
N VAL A 43 -2.26 10.91 9.91
CA VAL A 43 -3.24 11.98 10.15
C VAL A 43 -4.67 11.46 10.06
N MET A 44 -4.95 10.55 9.11
CA MET A 44 -6.26 9.93 8.95
C MET A 44 -6.70 9.12 10.19
N LEU A 45 -5.79 8.62 11.01
CA LEU A 45 -6.13 7.91 12.27
C LEU A 45 -6.92 8.78 13.25
N PHE A 46 -6.75 10.11 13.18
CA PHE A 46 -7.43 11.05 14.06
C PHE A 46 -8.80 11.51 13.52
N VAL A 47 -9.18 11.09 12.30
CA VAL A 47 -10.42 11.52 11.63
C VAL A 47 -11.34 10.31 11.42
N ARG A 48 -12.41 10.22 12.23
CA ARG A 48 -13.29 9.05 12.34
C ARG A 48 -13.84 8.44 11.03
N PRO A 49 -14.22 9.19 9.98
CA PRO A 49 -14.68 8.57 8.73
C PRO A 49 -13.55 7.92 7.91
N VAL A 50 -12.30 8.37 8.03
CA VAL A 50 -11.16 7.91 7.21
C VAL A 50 -10.13 7.10 7.99
N MET A 51 -10.30 6.96 9.30
CA MET A 51 -9.43 6.17 10.18
C MET A 51 -9.21 4.74 9.67
N PHE A 52 -10.27 4.05 9.23
CA PHE A 52 -10.16 2.69 8.69
C PHE A 52 -9.38 2.63 7.38
N LEU A 53 -9.43 3.69 6.56
CA LEU A 53 -8.63 3.82 5.35
C LEU A 53 -7.15 4.02 5.71
N GLY A 54 -6.86 4.88 6.70
CA GLY A 54 -5.51 5.09 7.22
C GLY A 54 -4.88 3.79 7.74
N ILE A 55 -5.64 3.00 8.53
CA ILE A 55 -5.21 1.68 9.01
C ILE A 55 -4.95 0.73 7.83
N GLY A 56 -5.83 0.71 6.83
CA GLY A 56 -5.65 -0.12 5.64
C GLY A 56 -4.37 0.20 4.87
N ILE A 57 -4.04 1.49 4.68
CA ILE A 57 -2.83 1.94 3.98
C ILE A 57 -1.58 1.53 4.75
N MET A 58 -1.58 1.67 6.07
CA MET A 58 -0.44 1.25 6.91
C MET A 58 -0.22 -0.27 6.85
N LEU A 59 -1.30 -1.06 6.89
CA LEU A 59 -1.21 -2.52 6.77
C LEU A 59 -0.72 -2.96 5.38
N HIS A 60 -1.16 -2.29 4.32
CA HIS A 60 -0.70 -2.55 2.95
C HIS A 60 0.82 -2.33 2.82
N TYR A 61 1.34 -1.18 3.27
CA TYR A 61 2.79 -0.93 3.28
C TYR A 61 3.57 -1.92 4.15
N LEU A 62 3.00 -2.37 5.27
CA LEU A 62 3.64 -3.38 6.11
C LEU A 62 3.75 -4.73 5.39
N LEU A 63 2.69 -5.18 4.73
CA LEU A 63 2.68 -6.44 3.99
C LEU A 63 3.68 -6.40 2.82
N ASP A 64 3.74 -5.29 2.09
CA ASP A 64 4.71 -5.09 1.01
C ASP A 64 6.15 -5.04 1.52
N TYR A 65 6.40 -4.40 2.66
CA TYR A 65 7.71 -4.44 3.31
C TYR A 65 8.10 -5.87 3.72
N LEU A 66 7.19 -6.62 4.34
CA LEU A 66 7.43 -8.00 4.74
C LEU A 66 7.70 -8.90 3.53
N TYR A 67 6.97 -8.69 2.43
CA TYR A 67 7.19 -9.40 1.18
C TYR A 67 8.57 -9.09 0.58
N ASN A 68 8.94 -7.81 0.44
CA ASN A 68 10.25 -7.41 -0.09
C ASN A 68 11.40 -7.94 0.79
N LYS A 69 11.24 -7.88 2.11
CA LYS A 69 12.19 -8.46 3.06
C LYS A 69 12.32 -9.98 2.91
N ARG A 70 11.23 -10.69 2.63
CA ARG A 70 11.25 -12.14 2.38
C ARG A 70 12.00 -12.48 1.09
N GLU A 71 11.76 -11.72 0.04
CA GLU A 71 12.35 -11.97 -1.28
C GLU A 71 13.78 -11.41 -1.44
N ASN A 72 14.30 -10.67 -0.45
CA ASN A 72 15.59 -9.94 -0.50
C ASN A 72 15.72 -9.02 -1.73
N ILE A 73 14.64 -8.31 -2.06
CA ILE A 73 14.59 -7.34 -3.17
C ILE A 73 14.45 -5.92 -2.62
#